data_AF-A0A815GT37-F1
#
_entry.id   AF-A0A815GT37-F1
#
_cell.length_a   1.000
_cell.length_b   1.000
_cell.length_c   1.000
_cell.angle_alpha   90.00
_cell.angle_beta   90.00
_cell.angle_gamma   90.00
#
_symmetry.space_group_name_H-M   'P 1'
#
loop_
_entity.id
_entity.type
_entity.pdbx_description
1 polymer ?
#
loop_
_entity_poly.entity_id
_entity_poly.type
_entity_poly.pdbx_seq_one_letter_code
_entity_poly.pdbx_strand_id
1 'polypeptide(L)'
;SDYGPFLATGIVAGGLFSGADETKTAEQRDRYESKLGEGRGGLAGAKVDPCYHLDCDTIKNIDKFGYFKMSQGAAYMLEYLGRKNDLVNYLYPNGRSSQIRLSDDYFPNSDYFRET
;
A
#
# COMPACT_ATOMS: atom_id res chain seq x y z
N SER A 1 -2.95 -4.76 7.75
CA SER A 1 -1.92 -3.74 8.10
C SER A 1 -2.46 -2.76 9.14
N ASP A 2 -1.57 -2.07 9.86
CA ASP A 2 -1.87 -1.28 11.07
C ASP A 2 -2.67 0.02 10.82
N TYR A 3 -2.84 0.45 9.57
CA TYR A 3 -3.60 1.66 9.25
C TYR A 3 -5.13 1.46 9.38
N GLY A 4 -5.61 0.22 9.44
CA GLY A 4 -7.05 -0.10 9.48
C GLY A 4 -7.82 0.56 10.64
N PRO A 5 -7.36 0.44 11.90
CA PRO A 5 -7.98 1.10 13.05
C PRO A 5 -8.08 2.64 12.94
N PHE A 6 -7.12 3.29 12.27
CA PHE A 6 -7.18 4.74 12.03
C PHE A 6 -8.36 5.09 11.10
N LEU A 7 -8.46 4.39 9.96
CA LEU A 7 -9.56 4.58 9.02
C LEU A 7 -10.93 4.34 9.67
N ALA A 8 -11.05 3.30 10.51
CA ALA A 8 -12.29 2.96 11.21
C ALA A 8 -12.81 4.09 12.13
N THR A 9 -11.93 4.99 12.56
CA THR A 9 -12.27 6.16 13.41
C THR A 9 -12.29 7.48 12.63
N GLY A 10 -12.24 7.44 11.30
CA GLY A 10 -12.26 8.64 10.46
C GLY A 10 -10.92 9.39 10.35
N ILE A 11 -9.83 8.78 10.82
CA ILE A 11 -8.48 9.30 10.61
C ILE A 11 -8.01 8.86 9.22
N VAL A 12 -7.73 9.81 8.33
CA VAL A 12 -7.21 9.51 6.99
C VAL A 12 -5.84 8.85 7.14
N ALA A 13 -5.71 7.66 6.58
CA ALA A 13 -4.48 6.90 6.56
C ALA A 13 -4.24 6.31 5.16
N GLY A 14 -2.98 6.03 4.85
CA GLY A 14 -2.56 5.44 3.58
C GLY A 14 -1.13 4.94 3.69
N GLY A 15 -0.64 4.32 2.62
CA GLY A 15 0.69 3.73 2.61
C GLY A 15 1.13 3.26 1.24
N LEU A 16 2.28 2.61 1.22
CA LEU A 16 2.85 1.96 0.06
C LEU A 16 2.92 0.45 0.32
N PHE A 17 2.73 -0.32 -0.74
CA PHE A 17 2.79 -1.78 -0.69
C PHE A 17 3.40 -2.29 -1.98
N SER A 18 4.38 -3.19 -1.87
CA SER A 18 5.04 -3.82 -3.02
C SER A 18 4.37 -5.10 -3.49
N GLY A 19 3.40 -5.60 -2.73
CA GLY A 19 2.76 -6.90 -2.92
C GLY A 19 3.18 -7.94 -1.88
N ALA A 20 2.44 -9.04 -1.82
CA ALA A 20 2.68 -10.19 -0.94
C ALA A 20 2.46 -11.50 -1.72
N ASP A 21 1.53 -12.34 -1.29
CA ASP A 21 1.26 -13.65 -1.85
C ASP A 21 0.36 -13.61 -3.09
N GLU A 22 0.01 -12.46 -3.65
CA GLU A 22 -0.74 -12.43 -4.90
C GLU A 22 0.10 -12.87 -6.10
N THR A 23 -0.54 -13.46 -7.11
CA THR A 23 0.14 -13.85 -8.36
C THR A 23 0.20 -12.64 -9.30
N LYS A 24 1.41 -12.28 -9.74
CA LYS A 24 1.65 -11.18 -10.69
C LYS A 24 1.04 -11.51 -12.06
N THR A 25 0.17 -10.65 -12.57
CA THR A 25 -0.41 -10.82 -13.92
C THR A 25 0.57 -10.37 -15.02
N ALA A 26 0.31 -10.78 -16.26
CA ALA A 26 1.09 -10.32 -17.41
C ALA A 26 1.01 -8.80 -17.56
N GLU A 27 -0.19 -8.23 -17.38
CA GLU A 27 -0.44 -6.80 -17.48
C GLU A 27 0.28 -6.02 -16.38
N GLN A 28 0.36 -6.57 -15.16
CA GLN A 28 1.14 -5.96 -14.07
C GLN A 28 2.63 -5.97 -14.41
N ARG A 29 3.16 -7.11 -14.87
CA ARG A 29 4.56 -7.23 -15.31
C ARG A 29 4.88 -6.20 -16.40
N ASP A 30 4.06 -6.11 -17.45
CA ASP A 30 4.25 -5.18 -18.56
C ASP A 30 4.15 -3.71 -18.11
N ARG A 31 3.21 -3.40 -17.22
CA ARG A 31 3.08 -2.08 -16.61
C ARG A 31 4.34 -1.70 -15.82
N TYR A 32 4.86 -2.62 -15.01
CA TYR A 32 6.04 -2.34 -14.20
C TYR A 32 7.29 -2.22 -15.05
N GLU A 33 7.46 -3.07 -16.08
CA GLU A 33 8.54 -2.94 -17.06
C GLU A 33 8.54 -1.55 -17.70
N SER A 34 7.36 -1.09 -18.16
CA SER A 34 7.21 0.23 -18.78
C SER A 34 7.46 1.40 -17.81
N LYS A 35 7.03 1.28 -16.55
CA LYS A 35 7.12 2.39 -15.58
C LYS A 35 8.43 2.47 -14.82
N LEU A 36 9.05 1.32 -14.56
CA LEU A 36 10.21 1.21 -13.68
C LEU A 36 11.52 1.01 -14.45
N GLY A 37 11.43 0.72 -15.75
CA GLY A 37 12.56 0.49 -16.65
C GLY A 37 12.73 -0.97 -17.00
N GLU A 38 13.55 -1.22 -18.02
CA GLU A 38 13.85 -2.56 -18.51
C GLU A 38 14.38 -3.48 -17.39
N GLY A 39 13.84 -4.70 -17.32
CA GLY A 39 14.17 -5.70 -16.32
C GLY A 39 13.52 -5.49 -14.94
N ARG A 40 12.58 -4.55 -14.81
CA ARG A 40 11.90 -4.25 -13.53
C ARG A 40 10.44 -4.73 -13.47
N GLY A 41 9.95 -5.36 -14.53
CA GLY A 41 8.61 -5.94 -14.56
C GLY A 41 8.42 -7.16 -13.66
N GLY A 42 9.50 -7.91 -13.40
CA GLY A 42 9.44 -9.21 -12.72
C GLY A 42 8.89 -10.32 -13.62
N LEU A 43 8.42 -11.41 -13.01
CA LEU A 43 7.89 -12.58 -13.72
C LEU A 43 6.36 -12.68 -13.58
N ALA A 44 5.66 -12.72 -14.70
CA ALA A 44 4.23 -13.00 -14.71
C ALA A 44 3.97 -14.47 -14.32
N GLY A 45 2.90 -14.71 -13.56
CA GLY A 45 2.54 -16.03 -13.05
C GLY A 45 3.28 -16.44 -11.76
N ALA A 46 4.29 -15.68 -11.34
CA ALA A 46 4.92 -15.86 -10.04
C ALA A 46 4.18 -15.08 -8.93
N LYS A 47 4.33 -15.52 -7.68
CA LYS A 47 3.94 -14.70 -6.53
C LYS A 47 4.76 -13.41 -6.51
N VAL A 48 4.17 -12.31 -6.07
CA VAL A 48 4.88 -11.02 -5.99
C VAL A 48 5.99 -11.09 -4.94
N ASP A 49 5.72 -11.71 -3.80
CA ASP A 49 6.70 -12.18 -2.84
C ASP A 49 6.55 -13.71 -2.65
N PRO A 50 7.44 -14.52 -3.28
CA PRO A 50 7.44 -15.98 -3.12
C PRO A 50 7.76 -16.47 -1.69
N CYS A 51 8.26 -15.60 -0.81
CA CYS A 51 8.64 -15.91 0.56
C CYS A 51 7.68 -15.31 1.61
N TYR A 52 6.54 -14.73 1.22
CA TYR A 52 5.59 -14.14 2.18
C TYR A 52 5.21 -15.15 3.27
N HIS A 53 5.47 -14.80 4.54
CA HIS A 53 5.26 -15.65 5.72
C HIS A 53 5.99 -17.01 5.70
N LEU A 54 7.08 -17.13 4.94
CA LEU A 54 7.95 -18.31 4.90
C LEU A 54 9.30 -18.03 5.58
N ASP A 55 10.05 -19.10 5.87
CA ASP A 55 11.38 -19.03 6.47
C ASP A 55 12.43 -18.33 5.59
N CYS A 56 12.19 -18.28 4.27
CA CYS A 56 13.03 -17.59 3.32
C CYS A 56 12.85 -16.06 3.28
N ASP A 57 11.87 -15.50 4.01
CA ASP A 57 11.71 -14.05 4.18
C ASP A 57 12.84 -13.47 5.03
N THR A 58 13.93 -13.16 4.35
CA THR A 58 15.18 -12.67 4.93
C THR A 58 15.69 -11.51 4.10
N ILE A 59 16.77 -10.86 4.54
CA ILE A 59 17.43 -9.79 3.76
C ILE A 59 17.87 -10.21 2.35
N LYS A 60 17.92 -11.52 2.06
CA LYS A 60 18.23 -12.06 0.74
C LYS A 60 17.05 -11.96 -0.24
N ASN A 61 15.82 -11.79 0.25
CA ASN A 61 14.59 -11.69 -0.54
C ASN A 61 14.19 -10.23 -0.85
N ILE A 62 15.06 -9.25 -0.59
CA ILE A 62 14.75 -7.83 -0.83
C ILE A 62 15.21 -7.40 -2.24
N ASP A 63 14.27 -6.93 -3.06
CA ASP A 63 14.62 -6.11 -4.22
C ASP A 63 15.06 -4.71 -3.77
N LYS A 64 16.36 -4.44 -3.85
CA LYS A 64 16.96 -3.16 -3.45
C LYS A 64 16.40 -1.97 -4.22
N PHE A 65 16.03 -2.14 -5.49
CA PHE A 65 15.46 -1.07 -6.28
C PHE A 65 14.06 -0.72 -5.80
N GLY A 66 13.19 -1.73 -5.68
CA GLY A 66 11.85 -1.58 -5.11
C GLY A 66 11.92 -0.94 -3.72
N TYR A 67 12.77 -1.46 -2.83
CA TYR A 67 13.01 -0.89 -1.50
C TYR A 67 13.34 0.60 -1.56
N PHE A 68 14.34 0.99 -2.38
CA PHE A 68 14.75 2.39 -2.48
C PHE A 68 13.65 3.30 -3.04
N LYS A 69 12.81 2.82 -3.97
CA LYS A 69 11.67 3.56 -4.49
C LYS A 69 10.55 3.73 -3.44
N MET A 70 10.27 2.68 -2.67
CA MET A 70 9.29 2.75 -1.59
C MET A 70 9.76 3.70 -0.48
N SER A 71 11.03 3.64 -0.08
CA SER A 71 11.60 4.58 0.89
C SER A 71 11.50 6.04 0.43
N GLN A 72 11.81 6.31 -0.85
CA GLN A 72 11.65 7.66 -1.41
C GLN A 72 10.19 8.11 -1.45
N GLY A 73 9.27 7.22 -1.84
CA GLY A 73 7.84 7.54 -1.85
C GLY A 73 7.31 7.89 -0.46
N ALA A 74 7.72 7.11 0.56
CA ALA A 74 7.36 7.39 1.95
C ALA A 74 7.95 8.73 2.43
N ALA A 75 9.24 8.97 2.19
CA ALA A 75 9.90 10.23 2.55
C ALA A 75 9.24 11.44 1.88
N TYR A 76 8.95 11.34 0.57
CA TYR A 76 8.27 12.37 -0.19
C TYR A 76 6.90 12.69 0.40
N MET A 77 6.08 11.68 0.72
CA MET A 77 4.75 11.92 1.28
C MET A 77 4.79 12.54 2.67
N LEU A 78 5.75 12.14 3.52
CA LEU A 78 5.96 12.78 4.82
C LEU A 78 6.31 14.25 4.68
N GLU A 79 7.25 14.59 3.80
CA GLU A 79 7.63 15.99 3.54
C GLU A 79 6.46 16.78 2.94
N TYR A 80 5.82 16.23 1.90
CA TYR A 80 4.74 16.89 1.17
C TYR A 80 3.55 17.23 2.09
N LEU A 81 3.14 16.29 2.94
CA LEU A 81 2.07 16.52 3.91
C LEU A 81 2.53 17.39 5.08
N GLY A 82 3.75 17.20 5.58
CA GLY A 82 4.33 17.99 6.67
C GLY A 82 4.50 19.48 6.33
N ARG A 83 4.65 19.82 5.04
CA ARG A 83 4.73 21.21 4.54
C ARG A 83 3.38 21.85 4.23
N LYS A 84 2.25 21.17 4.44
CA LYS A 84 0.93 21.78 4.22
C LYS A 84 0.65 22.82 5.30
N ASN A 85 0.44 24.07 4.87
CA ASN A 85 0.07 25.17 5.77
C ASN A 85 -1.23 24.89 6.54
N ASP A 86 -2.16 24.19 5.90
CA ASP A 86 -3.39 23.71 6.53
C ASP A 86 -3.62 22.24 6.16
N LEU A 87 -2.94 21.35 6.90
CA LEU A 87 -3.06 19.92 6.71
C LEU A 87 -4.47 19.40 7.02
N VAL A 88 -5.16 20.01 8.00
CA VAL A 88 -6.48 19.55 8.41
C VAL A 88 -7.50 19.82 7.31
N ASN A 89 -7.55 21.03 6.76
CA ASN A 89 -8.45 21.33 5.65
C ASN A 89 -8.06 20.57 4.37
N TYR A 90 -6.75 20.34 4.13
CA TYR A 90 -6.31 19.52 3.01
C TYR A 90 -6.83 18.08 3.10
N LEU A 91 -6.77 17.46 4.27
CA LEU A 91 -7.25 16.09 4.49
C LEU A 91 -8.78 16.01 4.63
N TYR A 92 -9.42 17.09 5.08
CA TYR A 92 -10.83 17.16 5.42
C TYR A 92 -11.48 18.44 4.86
N PRO A 93 -11.53 18.63 3.53
CA PRO A 93 -12.01 19.88 2.92
C PRO A 93 -13.49 20.17 3.20
N ASN A 94 -14.25 19.13 3.56
CA ASN A 94 -15.66 19.23 3.92
C ASN A 94 -15.89 19.02 5.44
N GLY A 95 -14.84 19.17 6.25
CA GLY A 95 -14.86 18.88 7.68
C GLY A 95 -14.60 17.39 8.01
N ARG A 96 -14.23 17.12 9.27
CA ARG A 96 -14.10 15.75 9.78
C ARG A 96 -15.49 15.18 10.03
N SER A 97 -15.79 13.99 9.51
CA SER A 97 -17.02 13.28 9.88
C SER A 97 -16.97 12.99 11.39
N SER A 98 -17.90 13.56 12.16
CA SER A 98 -17.95 13.44 13.61
C SER A 98 -18.57 12.13 14.10
N GLN A 99 -19.00 11.24 13.20
CA GLN A 99 -19.66 9.97 13.52
C GLN A 99 -19.53 9.03 12.31
N ILE A 100 -18.53 8.15 12.27
CA ILE A 100 -18.77 6.87 11.60
C ILE A 100 -19.54 6.04 12.64
N ARG A 101 -20.87 6.11 12.61
CA ARG A 101 -21.65 4.99 13.18
C ARG A 101 -21.24 3.81 12.32
N LEU A 102 -20.48 2.90 12.89
CA LEU A 102 -20.29 1.57 12.32
C LEU A 102 -21.68 0.92 12.32
N SER A 103 -22.51 1.23 11.33
CA SER A 103 -23.57 0.31 10.93
C SER A 103 -22.87 -0.87 10.29
N ASP A 104 -23.29 -2.07 10.66
CA ASP A 104 -22.73 -3.35 10.21
C ASP A 104 -22.64 -3.51 8.67
N ASP A 105 -23.26 -2.60 7.92
CA ASP A 105 -23.33 -2.56 6.46
C ASP A 105 -22.11 -1.93 5.74
N TYR A 106 -21.15 -1.29 6.44
CA TYR A 106 -20.01 -0.61 5.76
C TYR A 106 -18.83 -1.55 5.42
N PHE A 107 -18.94 -2.84 5.74
CA PHE A 107 -18.06 -3.88 5.20
C PHE A 107 -18.85 -4.87 4.32
N PRO A 108 -19.43 -4.45 3.17
CA PRO A 108 -20.24 -5.35 2.37
C PRO A 108 -19.42 -6.39 1.59
N ASN A 109 -18.09 -6.43 1.76
CA ASN A 109 -17.22 -7.56 1.40
C ASN A 109 -15.91 -7.45 2.19
N SER A 110 -15.81 -8.20 3.28
CA SER A 110 -14.60 -8.39 4.09
C SER A 110 -13.47 -9.13 3.34
N ASP A 111 -13.61 -9.38 2.05
CA ASP A 111 -12.62 -10.08 1.23
C ASP A 111 -11.35 -9.24 1.01
N TYR A 112 -11.38 -7.92 1.29
CA TYR A 112 -10.18 -7.09 1.35
C TYR A 112 -9.39 -7.23 2.68
N PHE A 113 -9.95 -7.97 3.66
CA PHE A 113 -9.39 -8.15 5.00
C PHE A 113 -9.20 -9.63 5.39
N ARG A 114 -9.40 -10.57 4.47
CA ARG A 114 -9.03 -11.99 4.65
C ARG A 114 -7.69 -12.25 3.97
N GLU A 115 -6.62 -11.95 4.69
CA GLU A 115 -5.33 -12.61 4.44
C GLU A 115 -5.33 -13.92 5.24
N THR A 116 -5.46 -15.04 4.53
CA THR A 116 -4.98 -16.37 4.96
C THR A 116 -3.89 -16.79 4.00
#